data_AF-A0A1F5E3M7-F1
#
_entry.id   AF-A0A1F5E3M7-F1
#
_cell.length_a   1.000
_cell.length_b   1.000
_cell.length_c   1.000
_cell.angle_alpha   90.00
_cell.angle_beta   90.00
_cell.angle_gamma   90.00
#
_symmetry.space_group_name_H-M   'P 1'
#
loop_
_entity.id
_entity.type
_entity.pdbx_description
1 polymer ?
#
loop_
_entity_poly.entity_id
_entity_poly.type
_entity_poly.pdbx_seq_one_letter_code
_entity_poly.pdbx_strand_id
1 'polypeptide(L)' 'MQRTQIYLPKDLYEELIFLAKKVKLPMAEIVRKILIKGLEKKEFLAKEENDLIDLADLKLTGGPKNLSQKMDKYLYG' A
#
# COMPACT_ATOMS: atom_id res chain seq x y z
N MET A 1 12.71 -24.65 4.55
CA MET A 1 12.03 -23.97 3.41
C MET A 1 10.89 -24.85 2.94
N GLN A 2 9.70 -24.29 2.71
CA GLN A 2 8.59 -25.01 2.07
C GLN A 2 8.57 -24.70 0.58
N ARG A 3 8.29 -25.71 -0.26
CA ARG A 3 8.17 -25.52 -1.72
C ARG A 3 6.74 -25.12 -2.03
N THR A 4 6.57 -23.94 -2.61
CA THR A 4 5.26 -23.41 -3.03
C THR A 4 5.25 -23.23 -4.54
N GLN A 5 4.13 -23.59 -5.17
CA GLN A 5 3.85 -23.28 -6.57
C GLN A 5 2.91 -22.08 -6.60
N ILE A 6 3.27 -21.06 -7.39
CA ILE A 6 2.46 -19.85 -7.58
C ILE A 6 2.28 -19.62 -9.07
N TYR A 7 1.09 -19.16 -9.45
CA TYR A 7 0.83 -18.74 -10.81
C TYR A 7 1.36 -17.32 -11.01
N LEU A 8 2.13 -17.12 -12.07
CA LEU A 8 2.64 -15.81 -12.47
C LEU A 8 2.20 -15.51 -13.90
N PRO A 9 1.79 -14.27 -14.21
CA PRO A 9 1.67 -13.82 -15.60
C PRO A 9 2.98 -14.07 -16.36
N LYS A 10 2.86 -14.39 -17.64
CA LYS A 10 4.00 -14.73 -18.49
C LYS A 10 5.04 -13.60 -18.51
N ASP A 11 4.58 -12.36 -18.67
CA ASP A 11 5.44 -11.19 -18.75
C ASP A 11 6.25 -11.00 -17.47
N LEU A 12 5.60 -11.16 -16.31
CA LEU A 12 6.26 -11.09 -15.00
C LEU A 12 7.31 -12.20 -14.82
N TYR A 13 7.03 -13.41 -15.31
CA TYR A 13 7.99 -14.50 -15.28
C TYR A 13 9.23 -14.20 -16.14
N GLU A 14 9.03 -13.64 -17.34
CA GLU A 14 10.12 -13.24 -18.24
C GLU A 14 10.98 -12.11 -17.65
N GLU A 15 10.36 -11.12 -17.02
CA GLU A 15 11.05 -10.05 -16.31
C GLU A 15 11.92 -10.58 -15.16
N LEU A 16 11.39 -11.52 -14.37
CA LEU A 16 12.14 -12.17 -13.29
C LEU A 16 13.35 -12.95 -13.81
N ILE A 17 13.22 -13.64 -14.94
CA ILE A 17 14.36 -14.31 -15.60
C ILE A 17 15.40 -13.29 -16.05
N PHE A 18 14.97 -12.20 -16.68
CA PHE A 18 15.87 -11.16 -17.15
C PHE A 18 16.64 -10.53 -15.98
N LEU A 19 15.94 -10.23 -14.89
CA LEU A 19 16.54 -9.70 -13.67
C LEU A 19 17.53 -10.69 -13.04
N ALA A 20 17.20 -11.98 -13.01
CA ALA A 20 18.08 -13.04 -12.54
C ALA A 20 19.40 -13.11 -13.31
N LYS A 21 19.33 -13.02 -14.64
CA LYS A 21 20.52 -12.95 -15.50
C LYS A 21 21.36 -11.70 -15.24
N LYS A 22 20.70 -10.54 -15.12
CA LYS A 22 21.37 -9.25 -14.91
C LYS A 22 22.13 -9.20 -13.58
N VAL A 23 21.52 -9.72 -12.50
CA VAL A 23 22.07 -9.69 -11.14
C VAL A 23 22.96 -10.91 -10.84
N LYS A 24 22.98 -11.91 -11.72
CA LYS A 24 23.70 -13.19 -11.55
C LYS A 24 23.30 -13.92 -10.27
N LEU A 25 22.00 -13.90 -9.96
CA LEU A 25 21.43 -14.63 -8.82
C LEU A 25 20.37 -15.63 -9.32
N PRO A 26 20.16 -16.75 -8.60
CA PRO A 26 19.05 -17.65 -8.91
C PRO A 26 17.71 -16.90 -8.79
N MET A 27 16.79 -17.16 -9.74
CA MET A 27 15.45 -16.55 -9.75
C MET A 27 14.72 -16.73 -8.41
N ALA A 28 14.86 -17.90 -7.78
CA ALA A 28 14.26 -18.17 -6.47
C ALA A 28 14.77 -17.25 -5.36
N GLU A 29 16.03 -16.81 -5.42
CA GLU A 29 16.59 -15.85 -4.45
C GLU A 29 16.02 -14.45 -4.67
N ILE A 30 15.88 -14.03 -5.92
CA ILE A 30 15.25 -12.76 -6.28
C ILE A 30 13.80 -12.71 -5.81
N VAL A 31 13.02 -13.75 -6.12
CA VAL A 31 11.63 -13.86 -5.68
C VAL A 31 11.54 -13.77 -4.16
N ARG A 32 12.40 -14.49 -3.41
CA ARG A 32 12.43 -14.38 -1.94
C ARG A 32 12.71 -12.96 -1.46
N LYS A 33 13.73 -12.29 -2.02
CA LYS A 33 14.09 -10.91 -1.62
C LYS A 33 12.96 -9.93 -1.90
N ILE A 34 12.28 -10.07 -3.04
CA ILE A 34 11.12 -9.24 -3.40
C ILE A 34 9.96 -9.49 -2.43
N LEU A 35 9.65 -10.77 -2.13
CA LEU A 35 8.58 -11.11 -1.20
C LEU A 35 8.86 -10.58 0.22
N ILE A 36 10.08 -10.73 0.74
CA ILE A 36 10.46 -10.20 2.06
C ILE A 36 10.27 -8.68 2.10
N LYS A 37 10.83 -7.96 1.11
CA LYS A 37 10.69 -6.51 1.02
C LYS A 37 9.24 -6.06 0.83
N GLY A 38 8.43 -6.83 0.10
CA GLY A 38 7.01 -6.58 -0.08
C GLY A 38 6.23 -6.75 1.22
N LEU A 39 6.57 -7.76 2.01
CA LEU A 39 5.97 -8.01 3.33
C LEU A 39 6.40 -6.99 4.39
N GLU A 40 7.59 -6.40 4.29
CA GLU A 40 8.02 -5.29 5.16
C GLU A 40 7.20 -4.03 4.89
N LYS A 41 6.83 -3.78 3.62
CA LYS A 41 5.98 -2.67 3.19
C LYS A 41 4.48 -2.96 3.38
N LYS A 42 4.09 -3.50 4.55
CA LYS A 42 2.72 -3.96 4.91
C LYS A 42 1.57 -3.01 4.56
N GLU A 43 1.86 -1.75 4.27
CA GLU A 43 0.95 -0.70 3.80
C GLU A 43 0.09 -1.10 2.59
N PHE A 44 0.52 -2.02 1.74
CA PHE A 44 -0.22 -2.34 0.50
C PHE A 44 -1.35 -3.36 0.65
N LEU A 45 -1.36 -4.18 1.71
CA LEU A 45 -2.37 -5.24 1.88
C LEU A 45 -3.40 -4.93 2.98
N ALA A 46 -3.11 -3.93 3.82
CA ALA A 46 -3.94 -3.55 4.96
C ALA A 46 -4.58 -2.15 4.79
N LYS A 47 -5.01 -1.80 3.57
CA LYS A 47 -6.02 -0.73 3.41
C LYS A 47 -7.40 -1.29 3.76
N GLU A 48 -7.57 -1.69 5.01
CA GLU A 48 -8.88 -1.95 5.60
C GLU A 48 -9.33 -0.68 6.30
N GLU A 49 -10.30 0.02 5.69
CA GLU A 49 -11.38 0.86 6.26
C GLU A 49 -11.08 1.96 7.33
N ASN A 50 -9.87 2.09 7.87
CA ASN A 50 -9.61 2.89 9.07
C ASN A 50 -9.17 4.35 8.83
N ASP A 51 -9.02 4.80 7.57
CA ASP A 51 -8.65 6.20 7.28
C ASP A 51 -9.64 7.21 7.92
N LEU A 52 -10.90 6.81 8.15
CA LEU A 52 -11.90 7.64 8.83
C LEU A 52 -11.75 7.67 10.35
N ILE A 53 -11.23 6.61 10.97
CA ILE A 53 -10.95 6.55 12.41
C ILE A 53 -9.75 7.46 12.72
N ASP A 54 -8.73 7.42 11.87
CA ASP A 54 -7.55 8.29 12.00
C ASP A 54 -7.91 9.78 11.87
N LEU A 55 -8.89 10.12 11.02
CA LEU A 55 -9.46 11.47 10.94
C LEU A 55 -10.28 11.86 12.18
N ALA A 56 -10.97 10.91 12.82
CA ALA A 56 -11.74 11.15 14.04
C ALA A 56 -10.83 11.36 15.27
N ASP A 57 -9.67 10.70 15.30
CA ASP A 57 -8.66 10.83 16.36
C ASP A 57 -7.83 12.12 16.30
N LEU A 58 -7.93 12.90 15.21
CA LEU A 58 -7.29 14.22 15.09
C LEU A 58 -7.83 15.26 16.10
N LYS A 59 -8.81 14.91 16.94
CA LYS A 59 -9.40 15.78 17.99
C LYS A 59 -9.58 17.22 17.49
N LEU A 60 -10.15 17.39 16.30
CA LEU A 60 -10.44 18.69 15.69
C LEU A 60 -11.61 19.38 16.44
N THR A 61 -11.43 19.65 17.73
CA THR A 61 -12.44 20.19 18.65
C THR A 61 -12.47 21.72 18.66
N GLY A 62 -11.96 22.37 17.62
CA GLY A 62 -11.71 23.81 17.57
C GLY A 62 -12.43 24.57 16.44
N GLY A 63 -13.56 24.07 15.94
CA GLY A 63 -14.31 24.69 14.84
C GLY A 63 -15.63 25.37 15.26
N PRO A 64 -16.16 26.32 14.46
CA PRO A 64 -17.49 26.88 14.69
C PRO A 64 -18.53 25.76 14.71
N LYS A 65 -19.36 25.68 15.76
CA LYS A 65 -20.35 24.61 15.93
C LYS A 65 -21.42 24.53 14.82
N ASN A 66 -21.51 25.56 13.97
CA ASN A 66 -22.64 25.79 13.06
C ASN A 66 -22.20 25.74 11.58
N LEU A 67 -21.17 24.96 11.25
CA LEU A 67 -20.63 24.88 9.87
C LEU A 67 -21.71 24.49 8.86
N SER A 68 -22.53 23.49 9.17
CA SER A 68 -23.61 23.03 8.28
C SER A 68 -24.68 24.10 8.02
N GLN A 69 -24.98 24.95 9.00
CA GLN A 69 -26.02 25.98 8.89
C GLN A 69 -25.52 27.29 8.26
N LYS A 70 -24.21 27.48 8.17
CA LYS A 70 -23.60 28.75 7.76
C LYS A 70 -22.52 28.55 6.69
N MET A 71 -22.63 27.49 5.89
CA MET A 71 -21.65 27.18 4.82
C MET A 71 -21.37 28.39 3.95
N ASP A 72 -22.42 29.11 3.51
CA ASP A 72 -22.27 30.28 2.63
C ASP A 72 -21.43 31.39 3.26
N LYS A 73 -21.64 31.67 4.55
CA LYS A 73 -20.87 32.69 5.29
C LYS A 73 -19.38 32.37 5.36
N TYR A 74 -19.01 31.09 5.36
CA TYR A 74 -17.62 30.67 5.49
C TYR A 74 -16.95 30.39 4.14
N LEU A 75 -17.71 30.01 3.11
CA LEU A 75 -17.19 29.72 1.78
C LEU A 75 -17.15 30.95 0.87
N TYR A 76 -18.05 31.91 1.07
CA TYR A 76 -18.25 33.02 0.13
C TYR A 76 -18.28 34.39 0.82
N GLY A 77 -17.61 34.53 1.98
CA GLY A 77 -17.58 35.74 2.79
C GLY A 77 -17.31 37.03 2.01
#